data_AF-A0A841FX74-F1
#
_entry.id   AF-A0A841FX74-F1
#
_cell.length_a   1.000
_cell.length_b   1.000
_cell.length_c   1.000
_cell.angle_alpha   90.00
_cell.angle_beta   90.00
_cell.angle_gamma   90.00
#
_symmetry.space_group_name_H-M   'P 1'
#
loop_
_entity.id
_entity.type
_entity.pdbx_description
1 polymer ?
#
loop_
_entity_poly.entity_id
_entity_poly.type
_entity_poly.pdbx_seq_one_letter_code
_entity_poly.pdbx_strand_id
1 'polypeptide(L)'
;MTGPATTGPTTGAAVPKDRTNPGGRENSPQWSRLPDAPDPTPRRPNGLAARIPVRIRRKLGDNALAYLFLAAGLACFALFSWYPLVRGVILSFQQVNFVTDPYWVGTENYDSLFADPLFWTAWKNTLVFTGIALVLGFAVPFVLAVFLNELRALKGFFRIAV
;
A
#
# COMPACT_ATOMS: atom_id res chain seq x y z
N MET A 1 -39.84 -56.88 16.40
CA MET A 1 -40.32 -56.15 17.59
C MET A 1 -39.72 -54.74 17.54
N THR A 2 -40.59 -53.71 17.46
CA THR A 2 -40.47 -52.31 17.94
C THR A 2 -39.11 -51.58 17.76
N GLY A 3 -38.93 -50.44 17.08
CA GLY A 3 -39.76 -49.30 16.63
C GLY A 3 -38.92 -48.01 16.87
N PRO A 4 -39.07 -46.91 16.09
CA PRO A 4 -38.93 -45.59 16.69
C PRO A 4 -40.07 -44.63 16.30
N ALA A 5 -40.32 -43.66 17.19
CA ALA A 5 -41.46 -42.77 17.20
C ALA A 5 -41.11 -41.35 16.71
N THR A 6 -42.03 -40.76 15.90
CA THR A 6 -42.56 -39.36 16.02
C THR A 6 -41.58 -38.20 15.69
N THR A 7 -41.83 -37.13 14.92
CA THR A 7 -42.93 -36.44 14.17
C THR A 7 -42.24 -35.30 13.38
N GLY A 8 -42.54 -34.95 12.13
CA GLY A 8 -43.70 -34.15 11.68
C GLY A 8 -43.20 -32.92 10.86
N PRO A 9 -43.96 -32.36 9.88
CA PRO A 9 -43.41 -31.56 8.77
C PRO A 9 -43.85 -30.07 8.71
N THR A 10 -43.11 -29.23 7.99
CA THR A 10 -43.49 -27.84 7.63
C THR A 10 -43.43 -27.75 6.09
N THR A 11 -44.57 -27.76 5.37
CA THR A 11 -45.43 -26.61 5.02
C THR A 11 -44.65 -25.54 4.24
N GLY A 12 -45.05 -25.05 3.08
CA GLY A 12 -46.27 -25.22 2.31
C GLY A 12 -46.15 -24.29 1.09
N ALA A 13 -46.51 -24.82 -0.07
CA ALA A 13 -46.64 -24.08 -1.31
C ALA A 13 -47.97 -23.30 -1.36
N ALA A 14 -48.04 -22.42 -2.35
CA ALA A 14 -49.23 -21.87 -3.00
C ALA A 14 -49.77 -20.52 -2.51
N VAL A 15 -49.58 -19.54 -3.39
CA VAL A 15 -50.23 -18.23 -3.48
C VAL A 15 -51.72 -18.41 -3.82
N PRO A 16 -52.66 -17.76 -3.11
CA PRO A 16 -54.04 -17.64 -3.56
C PRO A 16 -54.36 -16.26 -4.16
N LYS A 17 -55.27 -16.33 -5.12
CA LYS A 17 -55.75 -15.31 -6.05
C LYS A 17 -56.84 -14.43 -5.44
N ASP A 18 -56.77 -13.16 -5.80
CA ASP A 18 -57.76 -12.08 -5.82
C ASP A 18 -59.23 -12.41 -5.42
N ARG A 19 -59.78 -11.62 -4.49
CA ARG A 19 -61.20 -11.52 -4.15
C ARG A 19 -61.58 -10.06 -3.86
N THR A 20 -62.24 -9.45 -4.85
CA THR A 20 -63.49 -8.68 -4.71
C THR A 20 -63.81 -8.11 -3.31
N ASN A 21 -63.69 -6.79 -3.15
CA ASN A 21 -64.35 -6.04 -2.08
C ASN A 21 -65.33 -5.01 -2.69
N PRO A 22 -66.66 -5.26 -2.64
CA PRO A 22 -67.67 -4.28 -3.01
C PRO A 22 -68.14 -3.50 -1.77
N GLY A 23 -68.11 -2.17 -1.83
CA GLY A 23 -68.78 -1.30 -0.87
C GLY A 23 -67.91 -0.80 0.29
N GLY A 24 -67.03 0.17 0.02
CA GLY A 24 -66.34 0.98 1.03
C GLY A 24 -66.63 2.45 0.78
N ARG A 25 -67.38 3.07 1.69
CA ARG A 25 -67.82 4.46 1.65
C ARG A 25 -66.64 5.43 1.66
N GLU A 26 -66.73 6.42 0.78
CA GLU A 26 -66.26 7.80 0.88
C GLU A 26 -65.46 8.12 2.16
N ASN A 27 -64.13 8.23 2.01
CA ASN A 27 -63.23 8.93 2.92
C ASN A 27 -61.98 9.36 2.14
N SER A 28 -62.18 10.18 1.11
CA SER A 28 -61.07 10.88 0.46
C SER A 28 -60.54 11.94 1.43
N PRO A 29 -59.26 11.89 1.85
CA PRO A 29 -58.73 12.88 2.79
C PRO A 29 -58.80 14.30 2.18
N GLN A 30 -59.27 15.25 2.98
CA GLN A 30 -59.62 16.64 2.60
C GLN A 30 -58.47 17.49 2.02
N TRP A 31 -57.24 16.98 1.94
CA TRP A 31 -56.10 17.72 1.35
C TRP A 31 -56.16 17.85 -0.18
N SER A 32 -57.13 17.22 -0.83
CA SER A 32 -57.42 17.34 -2.27
C SER A 32 -58.11 18.66 -2.66
N ARG A 33 -58.36 19.57 -1.71
CA ARG A 33 -58.84 20.95 -1.97
C ARG A 33 -57.82 22.00 -1.53
N LEU A 34 -56.55 21.81 -1.87
CA LEU A 34 -55.60 22.92 -1.81
C LEU A 34 -55.87 23.83 -3.02
N PRO A 35 -56.10 25.14 -2.84
CA PRO A 35 -56.08 26.08 -3.96
C PRO A 35 -54.77 25.92 -4.72
N ASP A 36 -54.83 25.82 -6.04
CA ASP A 36 -53.66 25.71 -6.91
C ASP A 36 -52.65 26.80 -6.50
N ALA A 37 -51.51 26.36 -5.95
CA ALA A 37 -50.44 27.27 -5.63
C ALA A 37 -50.06 28.00 -6.94
N PRO A 38 -49.96 29.34 -6.96
CA PRO A 38 -49.56 30.04 -8.15
C PRO A 38 -48.21 29.49 -8.62
N ASP A 39 -48.20 29.05 -9.88
CA ASP A 39 -47.08 28.44 -10.60
C ASP A 39 -45.76 29.13 -10.26
N PRO A 40 -44.70 28.40 -9.84
CA PRO A 40 -43.41 29.01 -9.60
C PRO A 40 -42.88 29.61 -10.91
N THR A 41 -43.11 30.92 -11.07
CA THR A 41 -42.50 31.70 -12.15
C THR A 41 -41.00 31.37 -12.20
N PRO A 42 -40.43 31.09 -13.38
CA PRO A 42 -39.00 30.90 -13.51
C PRO A 42 -38.33 32.25 -13.25
N ARG A 43 -37.93 32.51 -11.99
CA ARG A 43 -37.00 33.57 -11.66
C ARG A 43 -35.68 33.23 -12.33
N ARG A 44 -35.48 33.79 -13.53
CA ARG A 44 -34.19 33.86 -14.19
C ARG A 44 -33.17 34.41 -13.18
N PRO A 45 -32.06 33.71 -12.89
CA PRO A 45 -30.99 34.29 -12.09
C PRO A 45 -30.30 35.36 -12.96
N ASN A 46 -30.78 36.60 -12.86
CA ASN A 46 -30.07 37.78 -13.34
C ASN A 46 -28.96 38.07 -12.33
N GLY A 47 -27.78 37.56 -12.68
CA GLY A 47 -26.58 37.63 -11.87
C GLY A 47 -25.40 37.10 -12.66
N LEU A 48 -25.20 37.64 -13.86
CA LEU A 48 -23.90 37.67 -14.55
C LEU A 48 -22.90 38.53 -13.74
N ALA A 49 -22.77 38.27 -12.43
CA ALA A 49 -21.55 38.60 -11.72
C ALA A 49 -20.51 37.64 -12.29
N ALA A 50 -19.76 38.19 -13.24
CA ALA A 50 -18.69 37.55 -13.99
C ALA A 50 -18.04 36.44 -13.16
N ARG A 51 -18.22 35.19 -13.60
CA ARG A 51 -17.32 34.11 -13.23
C ARG A 51 -15.94 34.60 -13.65
N ILE A 52 -15.15 35.16 -12.74
CA ILE A 52 -13.75 35.47 -13.01
C ILE A 52 -13.13 34.12 -13.35
N PRO A 53 -12.75 33.84 -14.62
CA PRO A 53 -11.93 32.68 -14.86
C PRO A 53 -10.54 33.10 -14.40
N VAL A 54 -10.24 32.94 -13.10
CA VAL A 54 -8.86 33.05 -12.63
C VAL A 54 -8.12 31.96 -13.37
N ARG A 55 -7.38 32.41 -14.37
CA ARG A 55 -6.71 31.61 -15.39
C ARG A 55 -5.96 30.49 -14.69
N ILE A 56 -6.39 29.26 -14.99
CA ILE A 56 -5.61 28.04 -14.80
C ILE A 56 -4.42 28.15 -15.77
N ARG A 57 -3.42 28.93 -15.37
CA ARG A 57 -2.08 28.98 -15.97
C ARG A 57 -1.09 28.46 -14.94
N ARG A 58 -1.33 27.24 -14.48
CA ARG A 58 -0.31 26.40 -13.85
C ARG A 58 -0.56 24.99 -14.37
N LYS A 59 0.29 24.58 -15.31
CA LYS A 59 0.47 23.19 -15.75
C LYS A 59 1.95 22.91 -16.04
N LEU A 60 2.76 23.95 -16.26
CA LEU A 60 4.22 23.84 -16.32
C LEU A 60 4.92 24.14 -14.96
N GLY A 61 4.22 24.79 -14.01
CA GLY A 61 4.77 25.15 -12.69
C GLY A 61 4.43 24.19 -11.55
N ASP A 62 3.45 23.30 -11.74
CA ASP A 62 2.97 22.43 -10.65
C ASP A 62 4.00 21.35 -10.28
N ASN A 63 4.79 20.89 -11.24
CA ASN A 63 5.85 19.90 -11.01
C ASN A 63 7.21 20.54 -10.68
N ALA A 64 7.36 21.87 -10.82
CA ALA A 64 8.63 22.53 -10.55
C ALA A 64 9.05 22.40 -9.08
N LEU A 65 8.09 22.51 -8.15
CA LEU A 65 8.32 22.24 -6.73
C LEU A 65 8.67 20.77 -6.46
N ALA A 66 8.02 19.83 -7.15
CA ALA A 66 8.34 18.41 -7.04
C ALA A 66 9.76 18.10 -7.55
N TYR A 67 10.16 18.69 -8.68
CA TYR A 67 11.53 18.57 -9.19
C TYR A 67 12.55 19.26 -8.30
N LEU A 68 12.23 20.41 -7.69
CA LEU A 68 13.13 21.09 -6.77
C LEU A 68 13.33 20.30 -5.47
N PHE A 69 12.26 19.69 -4.95
CA PHE A 69 12.34 18.80 -3.80
C PHE A 69 13.13 17.52 -4.12
N LEU A 70 12.88 16.92 -5.28
CA LEU A 70 13.65 15.77 -5.78
C LEU A 70 15.12 16.14 -5.98
N ALA A 71 15.40 17.29 -6.61
CA ALA A 71 16.75 17.77 -6.88
C ALA A 71 17.49 18.06 -5.58
N ALA A 72 16.83 18.62 -4.56
CA ALA A 72 17.42 18.81 -3.24
C ALA A 72 17.79 17.47 -2.58
N GLY A 73 16.88 16.49 -2.62
CA GLY A 73 17.16 15.14 -2.12
C GLY A 73 18.29 14.46 -2.88
N LEU A 74 18.29 14.57 -4.21
CA LEU A 74 19.33 14.00 -5.07
C LEU A 74 20.67 14.71 -4.88
N ALA A 75 20.68 16.02 -4.67
CA ALA A 75 21.89 16.78 -4.37
C ALA A 75 22.49 16.33 -3.03
N CYS A 76 21.66 16.18 -1.99
CA CYS A 76 22.12 15.61 -0.73
C CYS A 76 22.67 14.19 -0.91
N PHE A 77 21.97 13.33 -1.65
CA PHE A 77 22.45 11.97 -1.94
C PHE A 77 23.77 11.98 -2.72
N ALA A 78 23.92 12.83 -3.73
CA ALA A 78 25.12 12.96 -4.51
C ALA A 78 26.30 13.47 -3.68
N LEU A 79 26.08 14.46 -2.82
CA LEU A 79 27.13 15.06 -1.99
C LEU A 79 27.58 14.15 -0.85
N PHE A 80 26.66 13.40 -0.22
CA PHE A 80 26.98 12.59 0.95
C PHE A 80 27.23 11.11 0.65
N SER A 81 26.71 10.59 -0.46
CA SER A 81 26.89 9.18 -0.84
C SER A 81 27.79 9.05 -2.07
N TRP A 82 27.47 9.75 -3.16
CA TRP A 82 28.19 9.59 -4.42
C TRP A 82 29.60 10.21 -4.39
N TYR A 83 29.74 11.40 -3.82
CA TYR A 83 31.02 12.09 -3.71
C TYR A 83 32.07 11.27 -2.93
N PRO A 84 31.81 10.76 -1.70
CA PRO A 84 32.79 9.92 -1.01
C PRO A 84 33.02 8.59 -1.72
N LEU A 85 32.02 8.03 -2.41
CA LEU A 85 32.19 6.82 -3.21
C LEU A 85 33.18 7.05 -4.36
N VAL A 86 32.98 8.11 -5.16
CA VAL A 86 33.89 8.45 -6.27
C VAL A 86 35.28 8.80 -5.75
N ARG A 87 35.38 9.58 -4.66
CA ARG A 87 36.67 9.84 -4.00
C ARG A 87 37.34 8.56 -3.56
N GLY A 88 36.61 7.62 -2.96
CA GLY A 88 37.13 6.32 -2.56
C GLY A 88 37.65 5.50 -3.74
N VAL A 89 36.94 5.52 -4.87
CA VAL A 89 37.40 4.88 -6.11
C VAL A 89 38.66 5.54 -6.65
N ILE A 90 38.76 6.86 -6.66
CA ILE A 90 40.01 7.54 -7.09
C ILE A 90 41.16 7.15 -6.16
N LEU A 91 40.92 7.13 -4.84
CA LEU A 91 41.91 6.75 -3.84
C LEU A 91 42.33 5.28 -3.96
N SER A 92 41.47 4.37 -4.43
CA SER A 92 41.86 2.96 -4.58
C SER A 92 42.88 2.71 -5.69
N PHE A 93 42.98 3.63 -6.67
CA PHE A 93 44.03 3.64 -7.70
C PHE A 93 45.28 4.43 -7.29
N GLN A 94 45.26 5.07 -6.12
CA GLN A 94 46.37 5.86 -5.58
C GLN A 94 46.96 5.18 -4.36
N GLN A 95 48.28 5.25 -4.20
CA GLN A 95 48.92 4.80 -2.97
C GLN A 95 48.93 5.97 -1.98
N VAL A 96 47.99 5.91 -1.04
CA VAL A 96 47.79 6.96 -0.03
C VAL A 96 48.47 6.51 1.25
N ASN A 97 49.63 7.07 1.55
CA ASN A 97 50.28 6.90 2.84
C ASN A 97 50.00 8.12 3.70
N PHE A 98 49.84 7.95 5.01
CA PHE A 98 49.68 9.09 5.94
C PHE A 98 50.94 9.96 6.07
N VAL A 99 52.04 9.57 5.44
CA VAL A 99 53.38 10.19 5.54
C VAL A 99 53.85 10.79 4.21
N THR A 100 53.34 10.32 3.07
CA THR A 100 53.83 10.69 1.72
C THR A 100 52.67 11.18 0.88
N ASP A 101 52.93 12.14 -0.02
CA ASP A 101 51.91 12.62 -0.94
C ASP A 101 51.34 11.47 -1.80
N PRO A 102 50.01 11.44 -2.04
CA PRO A 102 49.39 10.39 -2.83
C PRO A 102 49.94 10.37 -4.26
N TYR A 103 50.46 9.22 -4.69
CA TYR A 103 50.88 9.01 -6.08
C TYR A 103 50.02 7.95 -6.77
N TRP A 104 49.88 8.08 -8.09
CA TRP A 104 49.02 7.21 -8.89
C TRP A 104 49.74 5.90 -9.20
N VAL A 105 49.20 4.78 -8.73
CA VAL A 105 49.76 3.42 -8.91
C VAL A 105 48.92 2.54 -9.84
N GLY A 106 47.78 3.05 -10.32
CA GLY A 106 46.90 2.28 -11.19
C GLY A 106 46.36 1.04 -10.47
N THR A 107 46.60 -0.15 -11.00
CA THR A 107 45.99 -1.40 -10.52
C THR A 107 46.83 -2.15 -9.49
N GLU A 108 48.04 -1.71 -9.19
CA GLU A 108 49.00 -2.43 -8.31
C GLU A 108 48.44 -2.71 -6.90
N ASN A 109 47.59 -1.83 -6.40
CA ASN A 109 46.88 -2.01 -5.13
C ASN A 109 45.97 -3.26 -5.16
N TYR A 110 45.29 -3.50 -6.28
CA TYR A 110 44.42 -4.68 -6.43
C TYR A 110 45.22 -5.96 -6.55
N ASP A 111 46.32 -5.97 -7.31
CA ASP A 111 47.19 -7.16 -7.44
C ASP A 111 47.76 -7.57 -6.08
N SER A 112 48.20 -6.59 -5.29
CA SER A 112 48.69 -6.80 -3.92
C SER A 112 47.60 -7.36 -3.00
N LEU A 113 46.36 -6.87 -3.11
CA LEU A 113 45.22 -7.36 -2.33
C LEU A 113 44.83 -8.79 -2.68
N PHE A 114 44.83 -9.17 -3.97
CA PHE A 114 44.47 -10.52 -4.40
C PHE A 114 45.55 -11.56 -4.09
N ALA A 115 46.82 -11.13 -4.01
CA ALA A 115 47.94 -11.97 -3.60
C ALA A 115 47.94 -12.25 -2.08
N ASP A 116 47.23 -11.45 -1.27
CA ASP A 116 47.17 -11.64 0.17
C ASP A 116 46.25 -12.82 0.56
N PRO A 117 46.77 -13.89 1.22
CA PRO A 117 45.93 -14.99 1.70
C PRO A 117 44.90 -14.59 2.75
N LEU A 118 45.13 -13.49 3.49
CA LEU A 118 44.19 -12.97 4.48
C LEU A 118 42.93 -12.44 3.81
N PHE A 119 43.04 -11.82 2.63
CA PHE A 119 41.90 -11.34 1.85
C PHE A 119 40.89 -12.46 1.59
N TRP A 120 41.36 -13.60 1.07
CA TRP A 120 40.50 -14.75 0.79
C TRP A 120 39.90 -15.38 2.06
N THR A 121 40.64 -15.34 3.16
CA THR A 121 40.14 -15.80 4.46
C THR A 121 39.01 -14.91 4.96
N ALA A 122 39.17 -13.59 4.86
CA ALA A 122 38.14 -12.62 5.20
C ALA A 122 36.88 -12.80 4.35
N TRP A 123 37.03 -12.95 3.03
CA TRP A 123 35.90 -13.22 2.12
C TRP A 123 35.14 -14.48 2.47
N LYS A 124 35.85 -15.59 2.75
CA LYS A 124 35.20 -16.84 3.18
C LYS A 124 34.43 -16.65 4.48
N ASN A 125 35.02 -15.97 5.46
CA ASN A 125 34.36 -15.71 6.75
C ASN A 125 33.09 -14.87 6.55
N THR A 126 33.15 -13.81 5.76
CA THR A 126 32.00 -12.97 5.45
C THR A 126 30.92 -13.76 4.73
N LEU A 127 31.26 -14.54 3.70
CA LEU A 127 30.28 -15.33 2.95
C LEU A 127 29.62 -16.41 3.81
N VAL A 128 30.39 -17.11 4.65
CA VAL A 128 29.85 -18.10 5.60
C VAL A 128 28.93 -17.42 6.60
N PHE A 129 29.35 -16.29 7.18
CA PHE A 129 28.53 -15.51 8.10
C PHE A 129 27.23 -15.04 7.44
N THR A 130 27.32 -14.40 6.27
CA THR A 130 26.16 -13.93 5.51
C THR A 130 25.23 -15.07 5.12
N GLY A 131 25.77 -16.22 4.71
CA GLY A 131 24.98 -17.41 4.40
C GLY A 131 24.20 -17.92 5.60
N ILE A 132 24.87 -18.09 6.75
CA ILE A 132 24.22 -18.53 7.99
C ILE A 132 23.19 -17.49 8.44
N ALA A 133 23.53 -16.20 8.41
CA ALA A 133 22.65 -15.11 8.81
C ALA A 133 21.41 -15.02 7.91
N LEU A 134 21.55 -15.25 6.60
CA LEU A 134 20.44 -15.28 5.65
C LEU A 134 19.51 -16.47 5.92
N VAL A 135 20.07 -17.67 6.08
CA VAL A 135 19.30 -18.88 6.35
C VAL A 135 18.55 -18.75 7.67
N LEU A 136 19.21 -18.36 8.76
CA LEU A 136 18.55 -18.18 10.05
C LEU A 136 17.59 -16.99 10.04
N GLY A 137 17.99 -15.87 9.44
CA GLY A 137 17.20 -14.66 9.33
C GLY A 137 15.92 -14.85 8.52
N PHE A 138 15.89 -15.80 7.58
CA PHE A 138 14.67 -16.18 6.87
C PHE A 138 13.91 -17.31 7.55
N ALA A 139 14.61 -18.37 7.98
CA ALA A 139 13.98 -19.58 8.52
C ALA A 139 13.24 -19.30 9.84
N VAL A 140 13.82 -18.48 10.73
CA VAL A 140 13.20 -18.20 12.04
C VAL A 140 11.87 -17.45 11.90
N PRO A 141 11.79 -16.31 11.17
CA PRO A 141 10.51 -15.64 10.94
C PRO A 141 9.52 -16.50 10.16
N PHE A 142 9.99 -17.29 9.20
CA PHE A 142 9.12 -18.18 8.41
C PHE A 142 8.46 -19.25 9.29
N VAL A 143 9.24 -19.96 10.09
CA VAL A 143 8.71 -20.96 11.04
C VAL A 143 7.77 -20.30 12.04
N LEU A 144 8.14 -19.13 12.58
CA LEU A 144 7.30 -18.39 13.50
C LEU A 144 5.96 -17.98 12.87
N ALA A 145 5.98 -17.56 11.59
CA ALA A 145 4.77 -17.20 10.86
C ALA A 145 3.83 -18.40 10.68
N VAL A 146 4.37 -19.56 10.29
CA VAL A 146 3.59 -20.80 10.13
C VAL A 146 2.99 -21.24 11.48
N PHE A 147 3.80 -21.24 12.54
CA PHE A 147 3.36 -21.60 13.88
C PHE A 147 2.24 -20.68 14.38
N LEU A 148 2.36 -19.36 14.19
CA LEU A 148 1.32 -18.40 14.54
C LEU A 148 0.04 -18.57 13.69
N ASN A 149 0.18 -18.96 12.43
CA ASN A 149 -0.96 -19.21 11.54
C ASN A 149 -1.79 -20.42 12.00
N GLU A 150 -1.12 -21.51 12.38
CA GLU A 150 -1.78 -22.70 12.94
C GLU A 150 -2.51 -22.38 14.25
N LEU A 151 -1.87 -21.65 15.18
CA LEU A 151 -2.53 -21.24 16.42
C LEU A 151 -3.79 -20.37 16.19
N ARG A 152 -3.80 -19.55 15.14
CA ARG A 152 -4.99 -18.78 14.73
C ARG A 152 -6.06 -19.67 14.10
N ALA A 153 -5.69 -20.66 13.30
CA ALA A 153 -6.61 -21.64 12.71
C ALA A 153 -7.29 -22.50 13.80
N LEU A 154 -6.55 -22.91 14.83
CA LEU A 154 -7.10 -23.64 15.98
C LEU A 154 -8.17 -22.82 16.73
N LYS A 155 -7.94 -21.51 16.96
CA LYS A 155 -8.95 -20.61 17.56
C LYS A 155 -10.21 -20.45 16.70
N GLY A 156 -10.10 -20.50 15.38
CA GLY A 156 -11.25 -20.45 14.46
C GLY A 156 -12.11 -21.71 14.51
N PHE A 157 -11.48 -22.88 14.67
CA PHE A 157 -12.19 -24.17 14.76
C PHE A 157 -13.02 -24.28 16.04
N PHE A 158 -12.50 -23.80 17.18
CA PHE A 158 -13.25 -23.76 18.44
C PHE A 158 -14.47 -22.83 18.41
N ARG A 159 -14.53 -21.86 17.50
CA ARG A 159 -15.68 -20.95 17.35
C ARG A 159 -16.82 -21.56 16.53
N ILE A 160 -16.56 -22.62 15.76
CA ILE A 160 -17.59 -23.34 14.98
C ILE A 160 -18.17 -24.50 15.81
N ALA A 161 -17.43 -24.97 16.81
CA ALA A 161 -17.81 -26.08 17.67
C ALA A 161 -18.64 -25.69 18.91
N VAL A 162 -18.89 -24.39 19.14
CA VAL A 162 -19.76 -23.83 20.21
C VAL A 162 -20.96 -23.13 19.60
#